data_AF-A0A367FA27-F1
#
_entry.id   AF-A0A367FA27-F1
#
_cell.length_a   1.000
_cell.length_b   1.000
_cell.length_c   1.000
_cell.angle_alpha   90.00
_cell.angle_beta   90.00
_cell.angle_gamma   90.00
#
_symmetry.space_group_name_H-M   'P 1'
#
loop_
_entity.id
_entity.type
_entity.pdbx_description
1 polymer ?
#
loop_
_entity_poly.entity_id
_entity_poly.type
_entity_poly.pdbx_seq_one_letter_code
_entity_poly.pdbx_strand_id
1 'polypeptide(L)'
;MLAELVQRIEERLGRSLEPSALLDHPTLDELREHLGVHGTTAPGTPGQATMAQGSDGLGGLTVAEGDAGRDQVTGAGDPVGLGQVGTADETSRRGEVNGAPEPVTRTQGGPGDEAGAAAGFRVLTAGRGRAGTPAGTDGKVAIIGMACRLPDAPDISTFWDNLLSGACAVREVPESRWDHRVLYAPEPALGRSISKWGAFVDGIEDFDPAYFGMTDDEARALDPAIRLVLECCATTVTDAGYDRADLRGRDLGAFMGARMSDYGRRAGVRPGGLAADQNFIAARVAHHFDLRGPNLVVDSACSSALVGVKLACQSLLAGEAEMAFAGGVEVLLDENDYLQLSAAKALSPTGRCHTFDERADGFVPGEGCGVVLLKPLAAALADGDRVHAVIESVAVNNDGHTMGITTPNPKAQAEVVRRALAGADRTARDIGLIEAHGTGTLIGDPIELRALTEVFRETTAETGVCAIGSVKSNIGHTLTAAGIAGLLKAALAVESGRIPATLSCERPNPRFDFAASPFHPSTETRDWPSGGRPRVAGVSSFGLGGTNAHLVLSELEPRMRDGAPPPREPRPAPVFDRRRLWYDKPEAARKARTPAERTGRPSVPLSILDLELTMNGDRAKRGA
;
A
#
# COMPACT_ATOMS: atom_id res chain seq x y z
N MET A 1 -13.11 -10.37 14.76
CA MET A 1 -14.58 -10.24 14.67
C MET A 1 -15.14 -11.04 13.50
N LEU A 2 -15.00 -10.61 12.24
CA LEU A 2 -15.64 -11.27 11.09
C LEU A 2 -15.28 -12.76 10.96
N ALA A 3 -13.99 -13.10 11.00
CA ALA A 3 -13.54 -14.50 10.95
C ALA A 3 -14.10 -15.38 12.10
N GLU A 4 -14.24 -14.80 13.30
CA GLU A 4 -14.82 -15.50 14.48
C GLU A 4 -16.33 -15.70 14.33
N LEU A 5 -17.01 -14.79 13.63
CA LEU A 5 -18.43 -14.93 13.29
C LEU A 5 -18.63 -16.01 12.21
N VAL A 6 -17.77 -16.04 11.18
CA VAL A 6 -17.73 -17.13 10.19
C VAL A 6 -17.53 -18.48 10.89
N GLN A 7 -16.46 -18.64 11.66
CA GLN A 7 -16.16 -19.89 12.38
C GLN A 7 -17.34 -20.36 13.25
N ARG A 8 -17.95 -19.47 14.04
CA ARG A 8 -19.11 -19.82 14.89
C ARG A 8 -20.39 -20.17 14.11
N ILE A 9 -20.51 -19.72 12.86
CA ILE A 9 -21.60 -20.13 11.97
C ILE A 9 -21.25 -21.49 11.33
N GLU A 10 -20.01 -21.68 10.87
CA GLU A 10 -19.52 -22.96 10.33
C GLU A 10 -19.66 -24.11 11.35
N GLU A 11 -19.24 -23.89 12.60
CA GLU A 11 -19.42 -24.79 13.76
C GLU A 11 -20.88 -25.21 13.97
N ARG A 12 -21.83 -24.28 13.75
CA ARG A 12 -23.27 -24.51 13.93
C ARG A 12 -23.95 -25.14 12.72
N LEU A 13 -23.43 -24.92 11.52
CA LEU A 13 -23.94 -25.48 10.28
C LEU A 13 -23.34 -26.87 9.95
N GLY A 14 -22.21 -27.23 10.56
CA GLY A 14 -21.47 -28.46 10.25
C GLY A 14 -20.83 -28.45 8.85
N ARG A 15 -20.73 -27.28 8.21
CA ARG A 15 -20.16 -27.06 6.88
C ARG A 15 -19.47 -25.70 6.81
N SER A 16 -18.50 -25.55 5.90
CA SER A 16 -17.86 -24.26 5.65
C SER A 16 -18.84 -23.25 5.04
N LEU A 17 -18.60 -21.97 5.28
CA LEU A 17 -19.38 -20.85 4.76
C LEU A 17 -18.72 -20.30 3.50
N GLU A 18 -19.52 -19.83 2.54
CA GLU A 18 -18.99 -18.97 1.48
C GLU A 18 -18.40 -17.69 2.13
N PRO A 19 -17.11 -17.36 1.93
CA PRO A 19 -16.44 -16.28 2.67
C PRO A 19 -17.07 -14.89 2.50
N SER A 20 -17.70 -14.65 1.35
CA SER A 20 -18.41 -13.40 1.07
C SER A 20 -19.87 -13.40 1.54
N ALA A 21 -20.44 -14.51 2.03
CA ALA A 21 -21.86 -14.55 2.42
C ALA A 21 -22.22 -13.50 3.50
N LEU A 22 -21.30 -13.19 4.42
CA LEU A 22 -21.49 -12.12 5.41
C LEU A 22 -21.30 -10.68 4.86
N LEU A 23 -20.88 -10.54 3.61
CA LEU A 23 -20.68 -9.28 2.89
C LEU A 23 -21.77 -9.06 1.84
N ASP A 24 -22.17 -10.13 1.14
CA ASP A 24 -23.26 -10.14 0.15
C ASP A 24 -24.66 -10.21 0.81
N HIS A 25 -24.75 -10.73 2.04
CA HIS A 25 -25.98 -10.77 2.84
C HIS A 25 -25.75 -10.09 4.21
N PRO A 26 -25.78 -8.74 4.27
CA PRO A 26 -25.41 -7.98 5.46
C PRO A 26 -26.43 -8.05 6.61
N THR A 27 -27.69 -8.41 6.34
CA THR A 27 -28.71 -8.62 7.40
C THR A 27 -28.85 -10.10 7.80
N LEU A 28 -29.34 -10.33 9.02
CA LEU A 28 -29.56 -11.69 9.54
C LEU A 28 -30.64 -12.47 8.76
N ASP A 29 -31.59 -11.79 8.14
CA ASP A 29 -32.69 -12.43 7.40
C ASP A 29 -32.26 -12.83 5.98
N GLU A 30 -31.56 -11.94 5.25
CA GLU A 30 -30.91 -12.27 3.97
C GLU A 30 -29.92 -13.44 4.14
N LEU A 31 -29.13 -13.42 5.22
CA LEU A 31 -28.15 -14.47 5.52
C LEU A 31 -28.85 -15.79 5.88
N ARG A 32 -29.98 -15.75 6.61
CA ARG A 32 -30.79 -16.94 6.89
C ARG A 32 -31.37 -17.54 5.61
N GLU A 33 -31.85 -16.70 4.70
CA GLU A 33 -32.41 -17.10 3.42
C GLU A 33 -31.35 -17.75 2.53
N HIS A 34 -30.20 -17.09 2.33
CA HIS A 34 -29.04 -17.62 1.62
C HIS A 34 -28.58 -18.99 2.16
N LEU A 35 -28.55 -19.14 3.49
CA LEU A 35 -28.10 -20.39 4.12
C LEU A 35 -29.17 -21.49 4.16
N GLY A 36 -30.40 -21.22 3.73
CA GLY A 36 -31.54 -22.15 3.78
C GLY A 36 -32.05 -22.44 5.20
N VAL A 37 -31.74 -21.58 6.18
CA VAL A 37 -32.02 -21.83 7.61
C VAL A 37 -33.43 -21.35 7.97
N HIS A 38 -34.42 -22.16 7.57
CA HIS A 38 -35.84 -21.93 7.84
C HIS A 38 -36.26 -22.29 9.29
N GLY A 39 -35.55 -21.72 10.27
CA GLY A 39 -36.08 -21.38 11.59
C GLY A 39 -36.24 -22.50 12.62
N THR A 40 -35.62 -22.30 13.78
CA THR A 40 -36.24 -22.64 15.07
C THR A 40 -36.26 -21.39 15.94
N THR A 41 -37.46 -20.99 16.39
CA THR A 41 -37.59 -20.06 17.51
C THR A 41 -37.22 -20.80 18.80
N ALA A 42 -36.47 -20.15 19.69
CA ALA A 42 -36.14 -20.75 20.98
C ALA A 42 -37.43 -20.99 21.81
N PRO A 43 -37.55 -22.12 22.53
CA PRO A 43 -38.74 -22.38 23.35
C PRO A 43 -38.84 -21.34 24.48
N GLY A 44 -39.97 -20.65 24.55
CA GLY A 44 -40.20 -19.60 25.55
C GLY A 44 -40.28 -20.14 26.98
N THR A 45 -39.67 -19.40 27.91
CA THR A 45 -39.70 -19.72 29.35
C THR A 45 -41.14 -19.63 29.91
N PRO A 46 -41.67 -20.66 30.57
CA PRO A 46 -43.01 -20.61 31.14
C PRO A 46 -43.04 -19.87 32.49
N GLY A 47 -43.98 -18.94 32.64
CA GLY A 47 -44.55 -18.60 33.95
C GLY A 47 -44.35 -17.18 34.48
N GLN A 48 -45.25 -16.27 34.10
CA GLN A 48 -46.11 -15.54 35.06
C GLN A 48 -47.44 -15.15 34.36
N ALA A 49 -48.47 -14.80 35.13
CA ALA A 49 -49.86 -15.14 34.76
C ALA A 49 -50.81 -13.94 34.56
N THR A 50 -51.94 -14.22 33.88
CA THR A 50 -53.22 -13.45 33.83
C THR A 50 -53.14 -12.01 33.28
N MET A 51 -53.88 -11.64 32.24
CA MET A 51 -55.36 -11.66 32.18
C MET A 51 -55.94 -12.09 30.81
N ALA A 52 -57.26 -12.10 30.68
CA ALA A 52 -58.01 -12.86 29.68
C ALA A 52 -58.64 -12.03 28.54
N GLN A 53 -59.32 -12.76 27.62
CA GLN A 53 -60.17 -12.33 26.49
C GLN A 53 -59.40 -11.95 25.20
N GLY A 54 -59.72 -12.49 24.01
CA GLY A 54 -60.60 -13.63 23.68
C GLY A 54 -61.21 -13.54 22.26
N SER A 55 -61.49 -14.69 21.61
CA SER A 55 -62.21 -14.89 20.32
C SER A 55 -61.64 -14.17 19.07
N ASP A 56 -61.62 -14.73 17.86
CA ASP A 56 -61.87 -16.08 17.33
C ASP A 56 -60.92 -16.30 16.11
N GLY A 57 -60.53 -17.50 15.71
CA GLY A 57 -61.31 -18.39 14.83
C GLY A 57 -60.93 -18.15 13.35
N LEU A 58 -59.95 -18.87 12.78
CA LEU A 58 -59.98 -20.26 12.27
C LEU A 58 -60.37 -20.37 10.78
N GLY A 59 -59.53 -21.10 10.02
CA GLY A 59 -59.76 -21.47 8.63
C GLY A 59 -59.11 -20.52 7.60
N GLY A 60 -58.47 -21.01 6.54
CA GLY A 60 -58.12 -22.40 6.21
C GLY A 60 -57.97 -22.63 4.70
N LEU A 61 -56.84 -23.24 4.31
CA LEU A 61 -56.50 -23.85 3.01
C LEU A 61 -57.43 -23.59 1.79
N THR A 62 -56.84 -23.14 0.69
CA THR A 62 -56.65 -24.02 -0.49
C THR A 62 -55.61 -23.43 -1.46
N VAL A 63 -55.08 -24.28 -2.34
CA VAL A 63 -54.15 -23.91 -3.42
C VAL A 63 -54.83 -24.19 -4.76
N ALA A 64 -54.72 -23.26 -5.72
CA ALA A 64 -55.01 -23.49 -7.13
C ALA A 64 -54.19 -22.52 -8.00
N GLU A 65 -53.72 -22.99 -9.14
CA GLU A 65 -52.96 -22.20 -10.13
C GLU A 65 -53.92 -21.48 -11.11
N GLY A 66 -53.48 -20.36 -11.69
CA GLY A 66 -54.25 -19.61 -12.69
C GLY A 66 -53.38 -18.59 -13.43
N ASP A 67 -53.47 -18.57 -14.77
CA ASP A 67 -52.55 -17.85 -15.67
C ASP A 67 -53.11 -16.51 -16.18
N ALA A 68 -52.18 -15.65 -16.64
CA ALA A 68 -52.31 -14.50 -17.55
C ALA A 68 -53.24 -13.32 -17.21
N GLY A 69 -52.70 -12.08 -17.33
CA GLY A 69 -53.53 -10.92 -17.72
C GLY A 69 -53.08 -9.50 -17.33
N ARG A 70 -52.27 -8.87 -18.19
CA ARG A 70 -52.29 -7.44 -18.63
C ARG A 70 -52.59 -6.26 -17.67
N ASP A 71 -51.72 -5.26 -17.80
CA ASP A 71 -52.00 -3.81 -17.97
C ASP A 71 -52.69 -2.96 -16.85
N GLN A 72 -51.87 -2.05 -16.30
CA GLN A 72 -52.09 -0.59 -16.25
C GLN A 72 -52.96 0.12 -15.17
N VAL A 73 -52.30 1.10 -14.53
CA VAL A 73 -52.71 2.52 -14.31
C VAL A 73 -53.57 2.89 -13.08
N THR A 74 -53.11 3.96 -12.38
CA THR A 74 -53.74 4.74 -11.28
C THR A 74 -54.08 4.01 -9.96
N GLY A 75 -54.18 4.69 -8.79
CA GLY A 75 -53.81 6.08 -8.47
C GLY A 75 -54.59 6.67 -7.27
N ALA A 76 -53.90 7.43 -6.41
CA ALA A 76 -54.38 8.11 -5.18
C ALA A 76 -54.88 7.22 -4.00
N GLY A 77 -54.72 7.61 -2.73
CA GLY A 77 -53.91 8.73 -2.19
C GLY A 77 -54.14 9.02 -0.69
N ASP A 78 -53.12 9.63 -0.06
CA ASP A 78 -53.11 10.65 1.02
C ASP A 78 -53.91 10.49 2.35
N PRO A 79 -53.64 11.30 3.40
CA PRO A 79 -52.52 12.22 3.68
C PRO A 79 -51.63 11.64 4.83
N VAL A 80 -50.82 12.31 5.68
CA VAL A 80 -50.49 13.70 6.14
C VAL A 80 -49.01 13.66 6.58
N GLY A 81 -48.15 14.69 6.62
CA GLY A 81 -48.20 16.13 6.29
C GLY A 81 -47.27 16.95 7.23
N LEU A 82 -47.10 18.26 6.97
CA LEU A 82 -46.18 19.23 7.63
C LEU A 82 -44.66 19.02 7.36
N GLY A 83 -43.85 20.05 7.04
CA GLY A 83 -44.19 21.45 6.77
C GLY A 83 -43.04 22.29 6.15
N GLN A 84 -43.32 22.87 4.98
CA GLN A 84 -42.70 24.01 4.26
C GLN A 84 -41.21 24.40 4.46
N VAL A 85 -40.50 24.44 3.32
CA VAL A 85 -39.36 25.35 3.04
C VAL A 85 -39.90 26.60 2.31
N GLY A 86 -39.34 27.78 2.56
CA GLY A 86 -39.71 29.05 1.89
C GLY A 86 -38.89 29.37 0.64
N THR A 87 -39.49 30.04 -0.34
CA THR A 87 -38.88 30.38 -1.64
C THR A 87 -39.07 31.85 -2.03
N ALA A 88 -38.09 32.40 -2.75
CA ALA A 88 -38.16 33.54 -3.70
C ALA A 88 -36.78 33.59 -4.40
N ASP A 89 -36.57 33.37 -5.70
CA ASP A 89 -37.24 33.75 -6.97
C ASP A 89 -36.61 35.01 -7.62
N GLU A 90 -36.52 35.01 -8.95
CA GLU A 90 -35.71 35.95 -9.75
C GLU A 90 -36.50 37.19 -10.22
N THR A 91 -35.81 38.30 -10.54
CA THR A 91 -36.04 39.01 -11.81
C THR A 91 -34.97 40.04 -12.21
N SER A 92 -34.72 40.11 -13.52
CA SER A 92 -33.76 40.96 -14.23
C SER A 92 -34.06 42.48 -14.18
N ARG A 93 -33.01 43.34 -14.25
CA ARG A 93 -32.81 44.34 -15.34
C ARG A 93 -31.49 45.16 -15.31
N ARG A 94 -31.20 45.75 -16.48
CA ARG A 94 -30.01 46.50 -16.94
C ARG A 94 -29.53 47.68 -16.08
N GLY A 95 -28.23 48.00 -16.19
CA GLY A 95 -27.62 49.33 -15.94
C GLY A 95 -26.18 49.41 -16.49
N GLU A 96 -25.80 50.55 -17.07
CA GLU A 96 -24.44 50.83 -17.59
C GLU A 96 -23.69 51.81 -16.67
N VAL A 97 -22.36 51.97 -16.84
CA VAL A 97 -21.62 53.26 -17.01
C VAL A 97 -20.09 53.05 -16.90
N ASN A 98 -19.32 53.91 -17.59
CA ASN A 98 -17.86 53.87 -17.77
C ASN A 98 -17.04 54.41 -16.57
N GLY A 99 -15.72 54.13 -16.56
CA GLY A 99 -14.76 54.86 -15.72
C GLY A 99 -13.30 54.39 -15.81
N ALA A 100 -12.50 54.99 -16.71
CA ALA A 100 -11.03 54.91 -16.70
C ALA A 100 -10.44 56.22 -16.16
N PRO A 101 -9.16 56.23 -15.72
CA PRO A 101 -8.21 57.12 -16.40
C PRO A 101 -6.77 56.58 -16.55
N GLU A 102 -6.09 57.03 -17.60
CA GLU A 102 -4.63 57.05 -17.74
C GLU A 102 -4.06 58.43 -17.26
N PRO A 103 -2.85 58.88 -17.65
CA PRO A 103 -1.57 58.52 -17.05
C PRO A 103 -0.81 59.74 -16.49
N VAL A 104 0.36 59.54 -15.88
CA VAL A 104 1.30 60.62 -15.49
C VAL A 104 2.70 60.34 -16.04
N THR A 105 3.43 61.40 -16.40
CA THR A 105 4.54 61.37 -17.35
C THR A 105 5.96 61.32 -16.75
N ARG A 106 6.86 60.89 -17.62
CA ARG A 106 8.33 60.74 -17.48
C ARG A 106 9.05 62.07 -17.22
N THR A 107 10.09 62.03 -16.38
CA THR A 107 11.26 62.92 -16.45
C THR A 107 12.53 62.11 -16.69
N GLN A 108 13.59 62.74 -17.21
CA GLN A 108 14.86 62.08 -17.57
C GLN A 108 16.03 62.59 -16.72
N GLY A 109 16.96 61.69 -16.42
CA GLY A 109 18.28 61.98 -15.85
C GLY A 109 19.16 60.72 -15.86
N GLY A 110 20.43 60.86 -16.19
CA GLY A 110 21.42 59.77 -16.29
C GLY A 110 22.78 60.33 -16.76
N PRO A 111 23.78 59.49 -17.06
CA PRO A 111 23.79 58.02 -17.07
C PRO A 111 24.72 57.41 -15.99
N GLY A 112 24.75 56.08 -15.95
CA GLY A 112 25.75 55.28 -15.24
C GLY A 112 25.54 53.80 -15.61
N ASP A 113 26.47 53.23 -16.38
CA ASP A 113 26.35 51.87 -16.90
C ASP A 113 26.68 50.80 -15.84
N GLU A 114 25.84 49.77 -15.74
CA GLU A 114 26.34 48.38 -15.68
C GLU A 114 25.24 47.39 -16.12
N ALA A 115 25.65 46.20 -16.59
CA ALA A 115 24.81 45.37 -17.47
C ALA A 115 23.99 44.30 -16.72
N GLY A 116 22.65 44.41 -16.77
CA GLY A 116 21.71 43.39 -16.28
C GLY A 116 20.85 42.81 -17.42
N ALA A 117 21.30 41.73 -18.06
CA ALA A 117 20.58 41.10 -19.16
C ALA A 117 19.46 40.15 -18.68
N ALA A 118 18.28 40.69 -18.38
CA ALA A 118 17.10 39.91 -18.05
C ALA A 118 16.58 39.13 -19.28
N ALA A 119 16.71 37.80 -19.27
CA ALA A 119 16.15 36.93 -20.31
C ALA A 119 14.63 36.75 -20.10
N GLY A 120 13.83 37.13 -21.10
CA GLY A 120 12.37 37.10 -21.01
C GLY A 120 11.78 35.69 -20.97
N PHE A 121 10.77 35.49 -20.11
CA PHE A 121 10.03 34.24 -19.97
C PHE A 121 9.28 33.90 -21.28
N ARG A 122 9.79 32.94 -22.04
CA ARG A 122 9.05 32.34 -23.17
C ARG A 122 8.17 31.21 -22.65
N VAL A 123 6.86 31.37 -22.77
CA VAL A 123 5.93 30.24 -22.77
C VAL A 123 6.30 29.34 -23.95
N LEU A 124 6.91 28.19 -23.67
CA LEU A 124 7.20 27.18 -24.69
C LEU A 124 5.89 26.46 -25.03
N THR A 125 5.27 26.86 -26.12
CA THR A 125 4.16 26.10 -26.71
C THR A 125 4.64 24.69 -27.08
N ALA A 126 3.89 23.68 -26.65
CA ALA A 126 4.22 22.28 -26.91
C ALA A 126 4.28 22.03 -28.43
N GLY A 127 5.49 21.79 -28.94
CA GLY A 127 5.77 21.92 -30.37
C GLY A 127 7.10 21.36 -30.86
N ARG A 128 7.70 20.39 -30.14
CA ARG A 128 8.74 19.53 -30.72
C ARG A 128 8.05 18.29 -31.30
N GLY A 129 8.06 18.19 -32.63
CA GLY A 129 7.54 16.99 -33.30
C GLY A 129 8.35 15.77 -32.89
N ARG A 130 7.68 14.74 -32.34
CA ARG A 130 8.29 13.43 -32.14
C ARG A 130 8.74 12.88 -33.49
N ALA A 131 10.04 12.59 -33.62
CA ALA A 131 10.46 11.50 -34.50
C ALA A 131 9.73 10.23 -34.04
N GLY A 132 9.23 9.42 -34.98
CA GLY A 132 8.17 8.45 -34.71
C GLY A 132 8.46 7.55 -33.50
N THR A 133 7.54 7.55 -32.52
CA THR A 133 7.61 6.65 -31.37
C THR A 133 7.67 5.19 -31.87
N PRO A 134 8.55 4.33 -31.32
CA PRO A 134 8.53 2.91 -31.64
C PRO A 134 7.15 2.30 -31.34
N ALA A 135 6.56 1.63 -32.33
CA ALA A 135 5.19 1.14 -32.25
C ALA A 135 5.01 0.18 -31.05
N GLY A 136 3.96 0.41 -30.25
CA GLY A 136 3.69 -0.37 -29.04
C GLY A 136 4.45 0.07 -27.78
N THR A 137 5.13 1.23 -27.80
CA THR A 137 5.79 1.81 -26.61
C THR A 137 5.08 3.02 -26.00
N ASP A 138 4.04 3.56 -26.65
CA ASP A 138 3.22 4.64 -26.09
C ASP A 138 2.44 4.17 -24.85
N GLY A 139 2.34 5.05 -23.83
CA GLY A 139 1.69 4.77 -22.55
C GLY A 139 2.53 3.94 -21.56
N LYS A 140 3.64 3.32 -21.99
CA LYS A 140 4.40 2.34 -21.20
C LYS A 140 5.59 2.97 -20.47
N VAL A 141 5.94 2.39 -19.31
CA VAL A 141 7.06 2.84 -18.46
C VAL A 141 8.04 1.68 -18.25
N ALA A 142 9.32 1.90 -18.52
CA ALA A 142 10.39 0.94 -18.26
C ALA A 142 10.85 1.03 -16.79
N ILE A 143 11.08 -0.12 -16.17
CA ILE A 143 11.95 -0.25 -15.00
C ILE A 143 13.38 -0.38 -15.53
N ILE A 144 14.18 0.68 -15.38
CA ILE A 144 15.55 0.75 -15.92
C ILE A 144 16.63 0.40 -14.91
N GLY A 145 16.29 0.30 -13.62
CA GLY A 145 17.16 -0.24 -12.56
C GLY A 145 16.37 -0.52 -11.29
N MET A 146 16.91 -1.39 -10.43
CA MET A 146 16.28 -1.93 -9.22
C MET A 146 17.26 -2.01 -8.05
N ALA A 147 16.79 -1.76 -6.83
CA ALA A 147 17.54 -2.07 -5.60
C ALA A 147 16.62 -2.36 -4.42
N CYS A 148 17.10 -3.14 -3.45
CA CYS A 148 16.40 -3.37 -2.20
C CYS A 148 17.34 -3.67 -1.03
N ARG A 149 16.80 -3.51 0.19
CA ARG A 149 17.31 -4.02 1.46
C ARG A 149 16.15 -4.72 2.14
N LEU A 150 16.13 -6.04 2.10
CA LEU A 150 15.05 -6.88 2.61
C LEU A 150 15.58 -7.86 3.67
N PRO A 151 14.71 -8.51 4.46
CA PRO A 151 15.13 -9.49 5.46
C PRO A 151 15.94 -10.64 4.83
N ASP A 152 17.12 -10.91 5.40
CA ASP A 152 18.15 -11.83 4.88
C ASP A 152 18.64 -11.56 3.44
N ALA A 153 18.36 -10.37 2.89
CA ALA A 153 18.74 -9.95 1.54
C ALA A 153 19.31 -8.51 1.54
N PRO A 154 20.64 -8.34 1.65
CA PRO A 154 21.27 -7.02 1.66
C PRO A 154 21.25 -6.31 0.29
N ASP A 155 20.92 -7.05 -0.77
CA ASP A 155 20.86 -6.59 -2.16
C ASP A 155 19.83 -7.41 -2.98
N ILE A 156 19.61 -6.97 -4.23
CA ILE A 156 18.62 -7.54 -5.16
C ILE A 156 18.98 -8.94 -5.66
N SER A 157 20.28 -9.30 -5.72
CA SER A 157 20.71 -10.64 -6.14
C SER A 157 20.42 -11.66 -5.03
N THR A 158 20.80 -11.33 -3.80
CA THR A 158 20.55 -12.17 -2.63
C THR A 158 19.05 -12.34 -2.39
N PHE A 159 18.23 -11.30 -2.63
CA PHE A 159 16.78 -11.42 -2.62
C PHE A 159 16.27 -12.44 -3.65
N TRP A 160 16.82 -12.43 -4.87
CA TRP A 160 16.45 -13.37 -5.92
C TRP A 160 16.87 -14.80 -5.61
N ASP A 161 18.09 -15.02 -5.12
CA ASP A 161 18.58 -16.34 -4.72
C ASP A 161 17.78 -16.92 -3.54
N ASN A 162 17.41 -16.07 -2.57
CA ASN A 162 16.52 -16.44 -1.46
C ASN A 162 15.12 -16.86 -1.96
N LEU A 163 14.56 -16.15 -2.94
CA LEU A 163 13.28 -16.53 -3.55
C LEU A 163 13.37 -17.86 -4.30
N LEU A 164 14.37 -18.03 -5.15
CA LEU A 164 14.55 -19.24 -5.96
C LEU A 164 14.78 -20.50 -5.11
N SER A 165 15.53 -20.37 -4.01
CA SER A 165 15.82 -21.44 -3.05
C SER A 165 14.68 -21.73 -2.06
N GLY A 166 13.63 -20.90 -2.03
CA GLY A 166 12.51 -21.05 -1.10
C GLY A 166 12.86 -20.66 0.34
N ALA A 167 13.81 -19.74 0.53
CA ALA A 167 14.19 -19.25 1.85
C ALA A 167 13.07 -18.41 2.50
N CYS A 168 13.01 -18.46 3.84
CA CYS A 168 12.08 -17.67 4.65
C CYS A 168 12.85 -16.96 5.76
N ALA A 169 12.74 -15.64 5.82
CA ALA A 169 13.50 -14.77 6.72
C ALA A 169 12.83 -14.52 8.09
N VAL A 170 11.65 -15.13 8.30
CA VAL A 170 10.85 -14.97 9.52
C VAL A 170 11.55 -15.62 10.72
N ARG A 171 11.74 -14.84 11.78
CA ARG A 171 12.44 -15.16 13.03
C ARG A 171 11.70 -14.55 14.22
N GLU A 172 12.13 -14.82 15.44
CA GLU A 172 11.61 -14.09 16.61
C GLU A 172 12.11 -12.63 16.62
N VAL A 173 11.32 -11.70 17.17
CA VAL A 173 11.74 -10.29 17.34
C VAL A 173 13.11 -10.21 18.03
N PRO A 174 14.15 -9.62 17.40
CA PRO A 174 15.48 -9.49 17.99
C PRO A 174 15.48 -8.61 19.24
N GLU A 175 16.26 -8.99 20.26
CA GLU A 175 16.37 -8.23 21.52
C GLU A 175 16.85 -6.79 21.34
N SER A 176 17.58 -6.49 20.24
CA SER A 176 18.02 -5.15 19.87
C SER A 176 16.87 -4.19 19.55
N ARG A 177 15.68 -4.69 19.19
CA ARG A 177 14.49 -3.87 18.90
C ARG A 177 13.68 -3.61 20.17
N TRP A 178 13.18 -4.68 20.78
CA TRP A 178 12.55 -4.71 22.09
C TRP A 178 12.54 -6.13 22.65
N ASP A 179 12.45 -6.26 23.98
CA ASP A 179 12.22 -7.57 24.60
C ASP A 179 10.77 -8.00 24.35
N HIS A 180 10.56 -8.88 23.38
CA HIS A 180 9.22 -9.38 23.05
C HIS A 180 8.64 -10.27 24.16
N ARG A 181 9.46 -10.88 25.03
CA ARG A 181 9.03 -11.88 26.02
C ARG A 181 8.18 -11.26 27.12
N VAL A 182 8.40 -9.97 27.43
CA VAL A 182 7.59 -9.26 28.44
C VAL A 182 6.20 -8.85 27.90
N LEU A 183 5.99 -8.90 26.58
CA LEU A 183 4.78 -8.45 25.89
C LEU A 183 3.98 -9.60 25.24
N TYR A 184 4.65 -10.68 24.83
CA TYR A 184 4.01 -11.86 24.28
C TYR A 184 3.03 -12.49 25.29
N ALA A 185 1.92 -12.99 24.78
CA ALA A 185 1.03 -13.93 25.46
C ALA A 185 0.35 -14.81 24.38
N PRO A 186 0.19 -16.13 24.59
CA PRO A 186 -0.47 -16.98 23.60
C PRO A 186 -1.98 -16.65 23.45
N GLU A 187 -2.60 -16.14 24.51
CA GLU A 187 -4.02 -15.74 24.52
C GLU A 187 -4.17 -14.23 24.24
N PRO A 188 -5.16 -13.81 23.43
CA PRO A 188 -5.43 -12.40 23.15
C PRO A 188 -5.76 -11.59 24.42
N ALA A 189 -4.95 -10.57 24.72
CA ALA A 189 -5.17 -9.66 25.84
C ALA A 189 -4.72 -8.22 25.53
N LEU A 190 -5.37 -7.23 26.14
CA LEU A 190 -5.00 -5.82 25.97
C LEU A 190 -3.59 -5.54 26.51
N GLY A 191 -2.77 -4.86 25.73
CA GLY A 191 -1.35 -4.62 26.06
C GLY A 191 -0.47 -5.86 25.95
N ARG A 192 -0.94 -6.91 25.25
CA ARG A 192 -0.15 -8.10 24.87
C ARG A 192 -0.11 -8.27 23.36
N SER A 193 0.90 -8.99 22.88
CA SER A 193 0.97 -9.45 21.50
C SER A 193 0.74 -10.97 21.43
N ILE A 194 -0.12 -11.42 20.51
CA ILE A 194 -0.34 -12.85 20.23
C ILE A 194 0.77 -13.48 19.39
N SER A 195 1.65 -12.65 18.81
CA SER A 195 2.78 -13.08 18.01
C SER A 195 4.08 -12.46 18.49
N LYS A 196 5.18 -13.19 18.27
CA LYS A 196 6.56 -12.77 18.54
C LYS A 196 7.45 -12.91 17.30
N TRP A 197 6.82 -13.14 16.13
CA TRP A 197 7.48 -13.46 14.87
C TRP A 197 7.50 -12.25 13.96
N GLY A 198 8.61 -12.04 13.26
CA GLY A 198 8.75 -11.00 12.24
C GLY A 198 9.91 -11.30 11.29
N ALA A 199 9.99 -10.57 10.18
CA ALA A 199 11.14 -10.60 9.29
C ALA A 199 11.82 -9.22 9.30
N PHE A 200 13.12 -9.17 9.62
CA PHE A 200 13.81 -7.94 9.99
C PHE A 200 14.97 -7.64 9.06
N VAL A 201 15.15 -6.36 8.74
CA VAL A 201 16.34 -5.87 8.03
C VAL A 201 17.48 -5.72 9.03
N ASP A 202 18.65 -6.23 8.66
CA ASP A 202 19.86 -6.12 9.46
C ASP A 202 20.60 -4.80 9.18
N GLY A 203 21.28 -4.28 10.20
CA GLY A 203 22.05 -3.03 10.11
C GLY A 203 21.21 -1.75 9.99
N ILE A 204 19.96 -1.72 10.48
CA ILE A 204 19.15 -0.46 10.49
C ILE A 204 19.74 0.63 11.39
N GLU A 205 20.66 0.26 12.29
CA GLU A 205 21.38 1.21 13.14
C GLU A 205 22.57 1.85 12.40
N ASP A 206 22.98 1.31 11.25
CA ASP A 206 24.23 1.63 10.55
C ASP A 206 23.99 2.41 9.24
N PHE A 207 24.90 3.34 8.92
CA PHE A 207 24.82 4.16 7.69
C PHE A 207 26.19 4.78 7.37
N ASP A 208 26.42 5.17 6.11
CA ASP A 208 27.60 5.93 5.67
C ASP A 208 27.24 7.42 5.50
N PRO A 209 27.50 8.30 6.49
CA PRO A 209 27.18 9.71 6.38
C PRO A 209 28.08 10.44 5.37
N ALA A 210 29.30 9.94 5.13
CA ALA A 210 30.29 10.59 4.29
C ALA A 210 29.94 10.48 2.79
N TYR A 211 29.47 9.31 2.35
CA TYR A 211 28.95 9.11 0.99
C TYR A 211 27.79 10.08 0.69
N PHE A 212 26.88 10.26 1.66
CA PHE A 212 25.71 11.13 1.50
C PHE A 212 25.97 12.63 1.74
N GLY A 213 27.17 13.00 2.17
CA GLY A 213 27.59 14.39 2.39
C GLY A 213 27.04 15.00 3.68
N MET A 214 26.90 14.19 4.74
CA MET A 214 26.33 14.55 6.04
C MET A 214 27.34 14.38 7.17
N THR A 215 27.09 15.02 8.30
CA THR A 215 27.78 14.70 9.56
C THR A 215 27.15 13.50 10.27
N ASP A 216 27.92 12.83 11.13
CA ASP A 216 27.44 11.74 12.00
C ASP A 216 26.23 12.14 12.86
N ASP A 217 26.16 13.40 13.31
CA ASP A 217 25.07 13.90 14.15
C ASP A 217 23.78 14.13 13.37
N GLU A 218 23.86 14.67 12.14
CA GLU A 218 22.72 14.77 11.23
C GLU A 218 22.20 13.38 10.83
N ALA A 219 23.12 12.47 10.48
CA ALA A 219 22.76 11.11 10.05
C ALA A 219 22.16 10.27 11.19
N ARG A 220 22.64 10.44 12.43
CA ARG A 220 22.06 9.82 13.63
C ARG A 220 20.65 10.34 13.94
N ALA A 221 20.34 11.59 13.55
CA ALA A 221 19.02 12.19 13.66
C ALA A 221 18.03 11.76 12.56
N LEU A 222 18.51 11.24 11.41
CA LEU A 222 17.63 10.68 10.38
C LEU A 222 16.90 9.43 10.89
N ASP A 223 15.62 9.33 10.53
CA ASP A 223 14.86 8.09 10.57
C ASP A 223 15.56 6.99 9.74
N PRO A 224 15.73 5.75 10.24
CA PRO A 224 16.33 4.64 9.50
C PRO A 224 15.67 4.34 8.15
N ALA A 225 14.36 4.60 7.99
CA ALA A 225 13.67 4.49 6.72
C ALA A 225 14.26 5.41 5.65
N ILE A 226 14.63 6.65 6.02
CA ILE A 226 15.29 7.61 5.13
C ILE A 226 16.67 7.09 4.71
N ARG A 227 17.42 6.50 5.65
CA ARG A 227 18.77 5.94 5.41
C ARG A 227 18.73 4.80 4.41
N LEU A 228 17.80 3.85 4.60
CA LEU A 228 17.61 2.72 3.68
C LEU A 228 17.18 3.20 2.28
N VAL A 229 16.27 4.18 2.19
CA VAL A 229 15.85 4.77 0.91
C VAL A 229 17.01 5.45 0.19
N LEU A 230 17.86 6.20 0.90
CA LEU A 230 19.05 6.85 0.34
C LEU A 230 20.05 5.82 -0.25
N GLU A 231 20.36 4.75 0.50
CA GLU A 231 21.24 3.67 0.01
C GLU A 231 20.62 2.90 -1.16
N CYS A 232 19.32 2.60 -1.11
CA CYS A 232 18.62 1.93 -2.20
C CYS A 232 18.63 2.80 -3.46
N CYS A 233 18.23 4.08 -3.38
CA CYS A 233 18.26 5.00 -4.52
C CYS A 233 19.66 5.08 -5.15
N ALA A 234 20.72 5.23 -4.35
CA ALA A 234 22.10 5.27 -4.85
C ALA A 234 22.49 3.97 -5.59
N THR A 235 22.01 2.82 -5.12
CA THR A 235 22.24 1.52 -5.75
C THR A 235 21.43 1.34 -7.04
N THR A 236 20.16 1.78 -7.05
CA THR A 236 19.28 1.76 -8.24
C THR A 236 19.87 2.58 -9.40
N VAL A 237 20.53 3.71 -9.08
CA VAL A 237 21.19 4.56 -10.09
C VAL A 237 22.35 3.83 -10.77
N THR A 238 23.19 3.14 -10.00
CA THR A 238 24.29 2.35 -10.56
C THR A 238 23.80 1.13 -11.35
N ASP A 239 22.75 0.44 -10.87
CA ASP A 239 22.16 -0.69 -11.58
C ASP A 239 21.61 -0.29 -12.97
N ALA A 240 21.00 0.91 -13.07
CA ALA A 240 20.55 1.48 -14.33
C ALA A 240 21.68 1.96 -15.28
N GLY A 241 22.95 1.88 -14.86
CA GLY A 241 24.10 2.35 -15.64
C GLY A 241 24.36 3.87 -15.54
N TYR A 242 23.66 4.59 -14.66
CA TYR A 242 23.80 6.03 -14.43
C TYR A 242 24.74 6.33 -13.25
N ASP A 243 25.23 7.56 -13.14
CA ASP A 243 25.84 8.10 -11.92
C ASP A 243 25.16 9.40 -11.44
N ARG A 244 25.55 9.89 -10.25
CA ARG A 244 24.93 11.09 -9.64
C ARG A 244 25.06 12.36 -10.49
N ALA A 245 26.09 12.50 -11.33
CA ALA A 245 26.23 13.64 -12.23
C ALA A 245 25.22 13.58 -13.39
N ASP A 246 24.87 12.38 -13.89
CA ASP A 246 23.87 12.18 -14.94
C ASP A 246 22.43 12.56 -14.51
N LEU A 247 22.21 12.78 -13.20
CA LEU A 247 20.91 13.11 -12.59
C LEU A 247 20.77 14.55 -12.08
N ARG A 248 21.89 15.28 -11.96
CA ARG A 248 21.91 16.58 -11.28
C ARG A 248 21.14 17.67 -12.04
N GLY A 249 20.24 18.35 -11.33
CA GLY A 249 19.42 19.43 -11.87
C GLY A 249 18.33 18.97 -12.84
N ARG A 250 18.09 17.66 -12.98
CA ARG A 250 17.10 17.08 -13.89
C ARG A 250 15.69 17.07 -13.31
N ASP A 251 14.70 17.04 -14.19
CA ASP A 251 13.29 16.94 -13.85
C ASP A 251 12.92 15.49 -13.48
N LEU A 252 13.59 14.98 -12.43
CA LEU A 252 13.43 13.63 -11.91
C LEU A 252 12.60 13.68 -10.62
N GLY A 253 11.59 12.83 -10.49
CA GLY A 253 10.72 12.77 -9.31
C GLY A 253 11.05 11.64 -8.33
N ALA A 254 10.60 11.74 -7.08
CA ALA A 254 10.69 10.66 -6.09
C ALA A 254 9.34 10.42 -5.40
N PHE A 255 8.83 9.19 -5.50
CA PHE A 255 7.49 8.79 -5.06
C PHE A 255 7.59 7.58 -4.12
N MET A 256 7.65 7.84 -2.80
CA MET A 256 7.97 6.83 -1.80
C MET A 256 6.73 6.42 -0.99
N GLY A 257 6.36 5.14 -1.03
CA GLY A 257 5.33 4.56 -0.17
C GLY A 257 5.87 4.28 1.23
N ALA A 258 5.53 5.10 2.21
CA ALA A 258 6.03 4.99 3.58
C ALA A 258 5.14 5.74 4.58
N ARG A 259 5.09 5.23 5.81
CA ARG A 259 4.47 5.88 6.98
C ARG A 259 5.54 6.46 7.92
N MET A 260 5.16 7.28 8.89
CA MET A 260 6.11 7.72 9.94
C MET A 260 6.47 6.57 10.89
N SER A 261 7.75 6.51 11.28
CA SER A 261 8.18 5.77 12.45
C SER A 261 8.26 6.70 13.68
N ASP A 262 8.34 6.14 14.89
CA ASP A 262 8.50 6.92 16.12
C ASP A 262 9.96 7.34 16.42
N TYR A 263 10.87 7.29 15.43
CA TYR A 263 12.28 7.63 15.63
C TYR A 263 12.47 9.08 16.13
N GLY A 264 11.58 10.01 15.76
CA GLY A 264 11.56 11.39 16.28
C GLY A 264 11.46 11.45 17.82
N ARG A 265 10.62 10.60 18.45
CA ARG A 265 10.52 10.52 19.92
C ARG A 265 11.75 9.85 20.56
N ARG A 266 12.46 8.99 19.83
CA ARG A 266 13.74 8.39 20.26
C ARG A 266 14.90 9.40 20.21
N ALA A 267 14.95 10.25 19.18
CA ALA A 267 15.94 11.33 19.07
C ALA A 267 15.71 12.47 20.08
N GLY A 268 14.44 12.85 20.26
CA GLY A 268 14.02 13.96 21.11
C GLY A 268 14.28 15.34 20.48
N VAL A 269 13.90 16.41 21.18
CA VAL A 269 14.07 17.79 20.69
C VAL A 269 15.55 18.16 20.61
N ARG A 270 16.09 18.20 19.40
CA ARG A 270 17.50 18.49 19.07
C ARG A 270 17.60 19.27 17.76
N PRO A 271 18.71 19.99 17.50
CA PRO A 271 19.06 20.44 16.16
C PRO A 271 19.00 19.27 15.17
N GLY A 272 18.38 19.48 14.00
CA GLY A 272 18.15 18.42 13.02
C GLY A 272 16.96 17.49 13.30
N GLY A 273 16.27 17.60 14.44
CA GLY A 273 15.17 16.68 14.81
C GLY A 273 13.97 16.65 13.85
N LEU A 274 13.73 17.73 13.10
CA LEU A 274 12.72 17.77 12.01
C LEU A 274 13.05 16.80 10.86
N ALA A 275 14.31 16.36 10.72
CA ALA A 275 14.70 15.42 9.65
C ALA A 275 14.23 13.98 9.89
N ALA A 276 13.35 13.74 10.87
CA ALA A 276 12.56 12.53 11.05
C ALA A 276 11.09 12.69 10.60
N ASP A 277 10.66 13.87 10.14
CA ASP A 277 9.30 14.07 9.63
C ASP A 277 9.10 13.33 8.28
N GLN A 278 7.89 12.80 8.04
CA GLN A 278 7.60 11.85 6.94
C GLN A 278 8.09 12.31 5.56
N ASN A 279 7.94 13.61 5.27
CA ASN A 279 8.31 14.22 3.99
C ASN A 279 9.83 14.19 3.72
N PHE A 280 10.68 14.05 4.75
CA PHE A 280 12.13 13.96 4.57
C PHE A 280 12.56 12.66 3.87
N ILE A 281 11.72 11.63 3.79
CA ILE A 281 12.00 10.41 3.01
C ILE A 281 12.20 10.76 1.53
N ALA A 282 11.26 11.51 0.91
CA ALA A 282 11.45 12.00 -0.47
C ALA A 282 12.40 13.20 -0.54
N ALA A 283 12.31 14.16 0.40
CA ALA A 283 13.09 15.40 0.32
C ALA A 283 14.61 15.18 0.51
N ARG A 284 15.06 14.16 1.26
CA ARG A 284 16.50 13.83 1.35
C ARG A 284 17.03 13.19 0.08
N VAL A 285 16.23 12.41 -0.64
CA VAL A 285 16.59 11.91 -1.99
C VAL A 285 16.72 13.10 -2.95
N ALA A 286 15.70 13.97 -2.99
CA ALA A 286 15.72 15.19 -3.80
C ALA A 286 16.98 16.04 -3.56
N HIS A 287 17.32 16.27 -2.28
CA HIS A 287 18.48 17.05 -1.87
C HIS A 287 19.82 16.39 -2.22
N HIS A 288 19.96 15.07 -2.06
CA HIS A 288 21.24 14.40 -2.34
C HIS A 288 21.60 14.35 -3.83
N PHE A 289 20.59 14.10 -4.68
CA PHE A 289 20.79 13.94 -6.12
C PHE A 289 20.58 15.26 -6.92
N ASP A 290 20.13 16.35 -6.27
CA ASP A 290 19.72 17.62 -6.88
C ASP A 290 18.57 17.46 -7.89
N LEU A 291 17.49 16.81 -7.44
CA LEU A 291 16.31 16.50 -8.26
C LEU A 291 15.34 17.68 -8.31
N ARG A 292 14.74 17.94 -9.49
CA ARG A 292 13.83 19.08 -9.72
C ARG A 292 12.39 18.70 -10.06
N GLY A 293 12.10 17.42 -10.30
CA GLY A 293 10.73 16.91 -10.50
C GLY A 293 9.91 16.79 -9.19
N PRO A 294 8.69 16.22 -9.24
CA PRO A 294 7.83 16.10 -8.06
C PRO A 294 8.38 15.13 -7.01
N ASN A 295 8.33 15.52 -5.73
CA ASN A 295 8.83 14.73 -4.61
C ASN A 295 7.73 14.51 -3.57
N LEU A 296 7.27 13.27 -3.41
CA LEU A 296 6.09 12.90 -2.62
C LEU A 296 6.35 11.66 -1.76
N VAL A 297 5.70 11.64 -0.59
CA VAL A 297 5.60 10.45 0.27
C VAL A 297 4.13 10.10 0.41
N VAL A 298 3.81 8.81 0.28
CA VAL A 298 2.44 8.31 0.16
C VAL A 298 2.17 7.32 1.29
N ASP A 299 1.07 7.51 2.00
CA ASP A 299 0.52 6.51 2.91
C ASP A 299 -0.92 6.13 2.50
N SER A 300 -1.07 4.89 2.04
CA SER A 300 -2.32 4.17 1.88
C SER A 300 -2.24 2.78 2.56
N ALA A 301 -1.50 2.70 3.66
CA ALA A 301 -1.09 1.48 4.35
C ALA A 301 -0.41 0.47 3.39
N CYS A 302 -0.91 -0.76 3.31
CA CYS A 302 -0.23 -1.84 2.60
C CYS A 302 -0.10 -1.67 1.08
N SER A 303 -0.84 -0.72 0.48
CA SER A 303 -0.76 -0.39 -0.95
C SER A 303 0.19 0.77 -1.27
N SER A 304 0.75 1.47 -0.26
CA SER A 304 1.51 2.72 -0.41
C SER A 304 2.55 2.69 -1.53
N ALA A 305 3.38 1.65 -1.60
CA ALA A 305 4.41 1.53 -2.62
C ALA A 305 3.87 1.45 -4.06
N LEU A 306 2.77 0.71 -4.31
CA LEU A 306 2.16 0.65 -5.65
C LEU A 306 1.41 1.93 -6.01
N VAL A 307 0.86 2.65 -5.02
CA VAL A 307 0.31 3.99 -5.24
C VAL A 307 1.43 5.00 -5.54
N GLY A 308 2.60 4.87 -4.92
CA GLY A 308 3.82 5.61 -5.29
C GLY A 308 4.24 5.34 -6.75
N VAL A 309 4.30 4.08 -7.16
CA VAL A 309 4.56 3.69 -8.57
C VAL A 309 3.48 4.22 -9.52
N LYS A 310 2.20 4.21 -9.12
CA LYS A 310 1.10 4.81 -9.92
C LYS A 310 1.35 6.30 -10.19
N LEU A 311 1.67 7.07 -9.15
CA LEU A 311 1.92 8.51 -9.27
C LEU A 311 3.17 8.79 -10.10
N ALA A 312 4.25 8.02 -9.91
CA ALA A 312 5.46 8.12 -10.73
C ALA A 312 5.14 7.90 -12.21
N CYS A 313 4.45 6.80 -12.56
CA CYS A 313 4.04 6.53 -13.94
C CYS A 313 3.14 7.64 -14.52
N GLN A 314 2.23 8.23 -13.73
CA GLN A 314 1.42 9.36 -14.20
C GLN A 314 2.26 10.60 -14.49
N SER A 315 3.19 10.95 -13.60
CA SER A 315 4.06 12.13 -13.74
C SER A 315 5.00 12.01 -14.95
N LEU A 316 5.54 10.80 -15.18
CA LEU A 316 6.33 10.46 -16.37
C LEU A 316 5.54 10.56 -17.68
N LEU A 317 4.30 10.07 -17.70
CA LEU A 317 3.45 10.07 -18.90
C LEU A 317 2.83 11.45 -19.17
N ALA A 318 2.67 12.29 -18.15
CA ALA A 318 2.29 13.70 -18.27
C ALA A 318 3.45 14.60 -18.73
N GLY A 319 4.70 14.15 -18.59
CA GLY A 319 5.89 14.96 -18.87
C GLY A 319 6.23 15.97 -17.76
N GLU A 320 5.69 15.78 -16.56
CA GLU A 320 6.09 16.51 -15.34
C GLU A 320 7.47 16.07 -14.83
N ALA A 321 7.86 14.84 -15.17
CA ALA A 321 9.18 14.28 -14.89
C ALA A 321 9.67 13.47 -16.10
N GLU A 322 10.99 13.45 -16.33
CA GLU A 322 11.63 12.65 -17.39
C GLU A 322 12.10 11.28 -16.90
N MET A 323 12.41 11.16 -15.60
CA MET A 323 12.70 9.91 -14.88
C MET A 323 12.12 9.99 -13.46
N ALA A 324 11.92 8.86 -12.78
CA ALA A 324 11.37 8.88 -11.41
C ALA A 324 11.87 7.70 -10.56
N PHE A 325 12.28 7.98 -9.33
CA PHE A 325 12.35 6.94 -8.30
C PHE A 325 10.93 6.64 -7.80
N ALA A 326 10.57 5.36 -7.78
CA ALA A 326 9.38 4.87 -7.09
C ALA A 326 9.76 3.71 -6.17
N GLY A 327 9.11 3.60 -5.02
CA GLY A 327 9.47 2.56 -4.06
C GLY A 327 8.64 2.59 -2.79
N GLY A 328 9.17 1.95 -1.75
CA GLY A 328 8.60 2.00 -0.41
C GLY A 328 9.56 1.51 0.66
N VAL A 329 9.30 1.90 1.90
CA VAL A 329 10.15 1.56 3.04
C VAL A 329 9.35 1.39 4.34
N GLU A 330 9.69 0.34 5.08
CA GLU A 330 9.06 -0.03 6.34
C GLU A 330 10.11 -0.49 7.37
N VAL A 331 10.07 0.06 8.58
CA VAL A 331 11.00 -0.25 9.69
C VAL A 331 10.25 -0.31 11.02
N LEU A 332 10.36 -1.44 11.71
CA LEU A 332 9.69 -1.78 12.97
C LEU A 332 10.61 -1.44 14.15
N LEU A 333 10.44 -0.25 14.73
CA LEU A 333 11.32 0.32 15.76
C LEU A 333 10.93 0.00 17.21
N ASP A 334 9.65 -0.31 17.46
CA ASP A 334 9.11 -0.57 18.78
C ASP A 334 7.89 -1.50 18.74
N GLU A 335 7.44 -1.87 19.93
CA GLU A 335 6.40 -2.86 20.15
C GLU A 335 4.96 -2.47 19.72
N ASN A 336 4.66 -1.20 19.43
CA ASN A 336 3.28 -0.74 19.25
C ASN A 336 2.54 -1.44 18.09
N ASP A 337 3.17 -1.61 16.93
CA ASP A 337 2.52 -2.28 15.78
C ASP A 337 2.05 -3.70 16.14
N TYR A 338 2.86 -4.45 16.90
CA TYR A 338 2.51 -5.79 17.35
C TYR A 338 1.33 -5.79 18.31
N LEU A 339 1.23 -4.79 19.19
CA LEU A 339 0.10 -4.63 20.12
C LEU A 339 -1.19 -4.25 19.38
N GLN A 340 -1.13 -3.31 18.44
CA GLN A 340 -2.31 -2.88 17.65
C GLN A 340 -2.80 -4.00 16.73
N LEU A 341 -1.90 -4.66 15.99
CA LEU A 341 -2.27 -5.75 15.08
C LEU A 341 -2.73 -7.01 15.81
N SER A 342 -2.25 -7.25 17.04
CA SER A 342 -2.80 -8.29 17.92
C SER A 342 -4.20 -7.96 18.42
N ALA A 343 -4.46 -6.70 18.81
CA ALA A 343 -5.80 -6.26 19.18
C ALA A 343 -6.79 -6.33 18.01
N ALA A 344 -6.32 -6.05 16.78
CA ALA A 344 -7.08 -6.23 15.55
C ALA A 344 -7.26 -7.71 15.13
N LYS A 345 -6.55 -8.66 15.76
CA LYS A 345 -6.47 -10.09 15.40
C LYS A 345 -6.01 -10.33 13.95
N ALA A 346 -5.01 -9.55 13.52
CA ALA A 346 -4.42 -9.62 12.18
C ALA A 346 -3.13 -10.45 12.10
N LEU A 347 -2.46 -10.68 13.24
CA LEU A 347 -1.18 -11.40 13.29
C LEU A 347 -1.34 -12.91 13.33
N SER A 348 -0.48 -13.62 12.59
CA SER A 348 -0.28 -15.06 12.73
C SER A 348 0.37 -15.39 14.08
N PRO A 349 -0.27 -16.17 14.97
CA PRO A 349 0.38 -16.71 16.16
C PRO A 349 1.41 -17.81 15.80
N THR A 350 1.21 -18.56 14.73
CA THR A 350 2.12 -19.64 14.31
C THR A 350 3.40 -19.15 13.62
N GLY A 351 3.45 -17.87 13.23
CA GLY A 351 4.67 -17.25 12.70
C GLY A 351 4.92 -17.53 11.22
N ARG A 352 3.86 -17.66 10.42
CA ARG A 352 3.94 -17.75 8.95
C ARG A 352 2.79 -16.97 8.33
N CYS A 353 3.02 -16.38 7.16
CA CYS A 353 1.93 -16.02 6.25
C CYS A 353 1.56 -17.32 5.51
N HIS A 354 0.59 -18.07 6.01
CA HIS A 354 0.09 -19.31 5.39
C HIS A 354 -0.78 -18.99 4.17
N THR A 355 -0.17 -18.34 3.17
CA THR A 355 -0.87 -17.75 2.03
C THR A 355 -1.55 -18.83 1.20
N PHE A 356 -2.85 -18.66 0.97
CA PHE A 356 -3.75 -19.61 0.28
C PHE A 356 -3.89 -21.02 0.90
N ASP A 357 -3.36 -21.25 2.10
CA ASP A 357 -3.40 -22.56 2.78
C ASP A 357 -4.61 -22.67 3.74
N GLU A 358 -5.02 -23.88 4.11
CA GLU A 358 -6.05 -24.11 5.13
C GLU A 358 -5.68 -23.53 6.51
N ARG A 359 -4.38 -23.39 6.79
CA ARG A 359 -3.80 -22.86 8.04
C ARG A 359 -3.75 -21.34 8.12
N ALA A 360 -4.36 -20.62 7.17
CA ALA A 360 -4.42 -19.15 7.09
C ALA A 360 -4.93 -18.48 8.40
N ASP A 361 -4.02 -18.17 9.32
CA ASP A 361 -4.28 -17.68 10.69
C ASP A 361 -3.96 -16.18 10.89
N GLY A 362 -3.41 -15.50 9.89
CA GLY A 362 -2.97 -14.11 9.95
C GLY A 362 -1.69 -13.87 9.14
N PHE A 363 -1.13 -12.67 9.25
CA PHE A 363 0.17 -12.34 8.64
C PHE A 363 1.28 -12.15 9.69
N VAL A 364 2.53 -12.24 9.26
CA VAL A 364 3.72 -11.91 10.05
C VAL A 364 4.22 -10.52 9.66
N PRO A 365 4.49 -9.57 10.59
CA PRO A 365 5.05 -8.26 10.23
C PRO A 365 6.47 -8.38 9.66
N GLY A 366 6.74 -7.63 8.60
CA GLY A 366 8.07 -7.55 7.98
C GLY A 366 8.58 -6.13 7.89
N GLU A 367 9.89 -6.00 7.69
CA GLU A 367 10.57 -4.77 7.30
C GLU A 367 11.07 -4.84 5.86
N GLY A 368 11.43 -3.70 5.29
CA GLY A 368 12.11 -3.69 4.00
C GLY A 368 12.19 -2.32 3.36
N CYS A 369 13.15 -2.14 2.46
CA CYS A 369 13.16 -1.05 1.50
C CYS A 369 13.32 -1.62 0.09
N GLY A 370 12.59 -1.07 -0.87
CA GLY A 370 12.78 -1.34 -2.29
C GLY A 370 12.60 -0.05 -3.10
N VAL A 371 13.40 0.12 -4.15
CA VAL A 371 13.35 1.26 -5.07
C VAL A 371 13.57 0.78 -6.50
N VAL A 372 12.77 1.28 -7.43
CA VAL A 372 12.95 1.17 -8.88
C VAL A 372 13.16 2.56 -9.49
N LEU A 373 14.00 2.64 -10.52
CA LEU A 373 14.14 3.83 -11.35
C LEU A 373 13.31 3.63 -12.62
N LEU A 374 12.40 4.57 -12.86
CA LEU A 374 11.37 4.51 -13.90
C LEU A 374 11.60 5.58 -14.96
N LYS A 375 11.26 5.26 -16.21
CA LYS A 375 11.40 6.15 -17.38
C LYS A 375 10.38 5.78 -18.47
N PRO A 376 9.84 6.72 -19.27
CA PRO A 376 8.96 6.37 -20.38
C PRO A 376 9.66 5.40 -21.34
N LEU A 377 9.00 4.30 -21.74
CA LEU A 377 9.67 3.18 -22.44
C LEU A 377 10.39 3.64 -23.72
N ALA A 378 9.75 4.50 -24.51
CA ALA A 378 10.35 5.06 -25.72
C ALA A 378 11.65 5.87 -25.45
N ALA A 379 11.73 6.57 -24.31
CA ALA A 379 12.92 7.33 -23.92
C ALA A 379 14.01 6.41 -23.34
N ALA A 380 13.63 5.38 -22.58
CA ALA A 380 14.57 4.36 -22.10
C ALA A 380 15.26 3.63 -23.26
N LEU A 381 14.47 3.22 -24.26
CA LEU A 381 14.99 2.58 -25.47
C LEU A 381 15.86 3.53 -26.30
N ALA A 382 15.46 4.81 -26.46
CA ALA A 382 16.24 5.79 -27.22
C ALA A 382 17.60 6.11 -26.58
N ASP A 383 17.66 6.23 -25.25
CA ASP A 383 18.89 6.48 -24.51
C ASP A 383 19.76 5.22 -24.31
N GLY A 384 19.31 4.06 -24.81
CA GLY A 384 20.03 2.79 -24.76
C GLY A 384 19.94 2.04 -23.43
N ASP A 385 19.02 2.40 -22.54
CA ASP A 385 18.97 1.84 -21.19
C ASP A 385 18.72 0.31 -21.18
N ARG A 386 19.13 -0.34 -20.08
CA ARG A 386 18.61 -1.66 -19.72
C ARG A 386 17.13 -1.51 -19.34
N VAL A 387 16.33 -2.54 -19.62
CA VAL A 387 14.93 -2.61 -19.20
C VAL A 387 14.73 -3.99 -18.58
N HIS A 388 14.50 -4.03 -17.27
CA HIS A 388 14.28 -5.28 -16.54
C HIS A 388 12.85 -5.79 -16.80
N ALA A 389 11.89 -4.88 -16.72
CA ALA A 389 10.49 -5.12 -17.05
C ALA A 389 9.84 -3.83 -17.55
N VAL A 390 8.73 -3.99 -18.27
CA VAL A 390 7.87 -2.91 -18.74
C VAL A 390 6.62 -2.89 -17.87
N ILE A 391 6.37 -1.77 -17.19
CA ILE A 391 5.07 -1.51 -16.56
C ILE A 391 4.11 -1.13 -17.69
N GLU A 392 3.16 -2.02 -17.96
CA GLU A 392 2.12 -1.87 -18.97
C GLU A 392 1.04 -0.91 -18.46
N SER A 393 0.61 -1.08 -17.21
CA SER A 393 -0.33 -0.19 -16.55
C SER A 393 -0.30 -0.33 -15.03
N VAL A 394 -0.85 0.68 -14.35
CA VAL A 394 -1.15 0.63 -12.91
C VAL A 394 -2.55 1.22 -12.71
N ALA A 395 -3.40 0.54 -11.96
CA ALA A 395 -4.71 1.02 -11.53
C ALA A 395 -4.78 1.14 -10.01
N VAL A 396 -5.58 2.10 -9.53
CA VAL A 396 -5.87 2.33 -8.12
C VAL A 396 -7.36 2.62 -7.97
N ASN A 397 -8.00 2.08 -6.93
CA ASN A 397 -9.35 2.45 -6.51
C ASN A 397 -9.48 2.37 -4.98
N ASN A 398 -10.70 2.46 -4.45
CA ASN A 398 -10.99 2.26 -3.04
C ASN A 398 -12.25 1.40 -2.87
N ASP A 399 -12.29 0.60 -1.81
CA ASP A 399 -13.40 -0.30 -1.43
C ASP A 399 -14.74 0.41 -1.19
N GLY A 400 -14.71 1.70 -0.85
CA GLY A 400 -15.90 2.52 -0.62
C GLY A 400 -16.55 2.24 0.74
N HIS A 401 -17.85 1.99 0.75
CA HIS A 401 -18.59 1.65 1.97
C HIS A 401 -18.66 0.13 2.15
N THR A 402 -18.10 -0.37 3.26
CA THR A 402 -18.13 -1.78 3.65
C THR A 402 -18.55 -1.92 5.13
N MET A 403 -18.77 -3.16 5.59
CA MET A 403 -19.27 -3.47 6.95
C MET A 403 -18.38 -2.97 8.11
N GLY A 404 -17.19 -2.47 7.81
CA GLY A 404 -16.29 -1.76 8.72
C GLY A 404 -15.02 -1.37 7.97
N ILE A 405 -14.40 -0.23 8.32
CA ILE A 405 -13.35 0.44 7.52
C ILE A 405 -12.16 -0.43 7.08
N THR A 406 -11.90 -1.56 7.76
CA THR A 406 -10.84 -2.53 7.43
C THR A 406 -11.35 -3.81 6.75
N THR A 407 -12.58 -3.82 6.24
CA THR A 407 -13.22 -4.97 5.60
C THR A 407 -13.10 -4.83 4.08
N PRO A 408 -12.43 -5.77 3.38
CA PRO A 408 -12.17 -5.67 1.95
C PRO A 408 -13.44 -5.81 1.10
N ASN A 409 -13.48 -5.16 -0.06
CA ASN A 409 -14.58 -5.27 -1.02
C ASN A 409 -14.17 -6.10 -2.26
N PRO A 410 -14.67 -7.35 -2.43
CA PRO A 410 -14.32 -8.18 -3.60
C PRO A 410 -14.63 -7.51 -4.94
N LYS A 411 -15.73 -6.74 -5.01
CA LYS A 411 -16.16 -6.05 -6.24
C LYS A 411 -15.21 -4.90 -6.60
N ALA A 412 -14.64 -4.22 -5.60
CA ALA A 412 -13.61 -3.21 -5.82
C ALA A 412 -12.26 -3.82 -6.20
N GLN A 413 -11.89 -4.96 -5.61
CA GLN A 413 -10.69 -5.71 -6.00
C GLN A 413 -10.76 -6.22 -7.44
N ALA A 414 -11.89 -6.80 -7.86
CA ALA A 414 -12.13 -7.19 -9.25
C ALA A 414 -12.05 -5.97 -10.18
N GLU A 415 -12.68 -4.85 -9.81
CA GLU A 415 -12.66 -3.60 -10.59
C GLU A 415 -11.25 -2.98 -10.74
N VAL A 416 -10.36 -3.05 -9.73
CA VAL A 416 -8.98 -2.53 -9.91
C VAL A 416 -8.17 -3.42 -10.87
N VAL A 417 -8.39 -4.74 -10.85
CA VAL A 417 -7.78 -5.68 -11.80
C VAL A 417 -8.29 -5.44 -13.22
N ARG A 418 -9.62 -5.28 -13.42
CA ARG A 418 -10.21 -4.89 -14.72
C ARG A 418 -9.59 -3.61 -15.28
N ARG A 419 -9.49 -2.56 -14.46
CA ARG A 419 -8.88 -1.28 -14.85
C ARG A 419 -7.41 -1.43 -15.23
N ALA A 420 -6.66 -2.29 -14.54
CA ALA A 420 -5.26 -2.53 -14.84
C ALA A 420 -5.08 -3.30 -16.17
N LEU A 421 -5.89 -4.34 -16.40
CA LEU A 421 -5.89 -5.11 -17.65
C LEU A 421 -6.31 -4.25 -18.85
N ALA A 422 -7.42 -3.51 -18.73
CA ALA A 422 -7.88 -2.59 -19.78
C ALA A 422 -6.88 -1.45 -20.04
N GLY A 423 -6.24 -0.91 -18.99
CA GLY A 423 -5.18 0.09 -19.12
C GLY A 423 -3.88 -0.45 -19.73
N ALA A 424 -3.70 -1.77 -19.80
CA ALA A 424 -2.55 -2.44 -20.41
C ALA A 424 -2.82 -2.93 -21.85
N ASP A 425 -4.07 -2.82 -22.33
CA ASP A 425 -4.56 -3.47 -23.55
C ASP A 425 -4.27 -5.00 -23.56
N ARG A 426 -4.50 -5.67 -22.41
CA ARG A 426 -4.27 -7.11 -22.23
C ARG A 426 -5.48 -7.80 -21.60
N THR A 427 -5.63 -9.10 -21.89
CA THR A 427 -6.65 -9.95 -21.27
C THR A 427 -6.07 -10.72 -20.09
N ALA A 428 -6.92 -11.25 -19.20
CA ALA A 428 -6.44 -12.10 -18.12
C ALA A 428 -5.77 -13.41 -18.61
N ARG A 429 -6.10 -13.86 -19.83
CA ARG A 429 -5.45 -15.00 -20.51
C ARG A 429 -3.99 -14.72 -20.92
N ASP A 430 -3.55 -13.46 -20.91
CA ASP A 430 -2.16 -13.09 -21.18
C ASP A 430 -1.30 -13.10 -19.90
N ILE A 431 -1.91 -13.20 -18.70
CA ILE A 431 -1.22 -13.18 -17.42
C ILE A 431 -0.78 -14.59 -17.00
N GLY A 432 0.53 -14.84 -16.94
CA GLY A 432 1.09 -16.13 -16.51
C GLY A 432 1.36 -16.22 -15.00
N LEU A 433 1.49 -15.07 -14.32
CA LEU A 433 1.76 -14.98 -12.88
C LEU A 433 0.90 -13.87 -12.23
N ILE A 434 0.26 -14.18 -11.10
CA ILE A 434 -0.23 -13.18 -10.15
C ILE A 434 0.64 -13.23 -8.89
N GLU A 435 1.33 -12.12 -8.60
CA GLU A 435 1.90 -11.82 -7.29
C GLU A 435 0.83 -11.10 -6.47
N ALA A 436 0.19 -11.85 -5.58
CA ALA A 436 -1.02 -11.45 -4.87
C ALA A 436 -0.73 -10.55 -3.66
N HIS A 437 -1.79 -9.90 -3.16
CA HIS A 437 -1.72 -9.30 -1.84
C HIS A 437 -1.57 -10.40 -0.76
N GLY A 438 -2.23 -11.55 -0.92
CA GLY A 438 -1.82 -12.87 -0.43
C GLY A 438 -1.27 -12.89 1.00
N THR A 439 -2.15 -12.62 1.96
CA THR A 439 -1.79 -12.33 3.36
C THR A 439 -1.60 -13.53 4.27
N GLY A 440 -2.18 -14.68 3.92
CA GLY A 440 -2.37 -15.78 4.87
C GLY A 440 -3.54 -15.55 5.84
N THR A 441 -4.53 -14.72 5.48
CA THR A 441 -5.71 -14.49 6.32
C THR A 441 -6.89 -15.35 5.87
N LEU A 442 -7.57 -15.99 6.85
CA LEU A 442 -8.68 -16.94 6.64
C LEU A 442 -9.79 -16.45 5.69
N ILE A 443 -10.03 -15.14 5.63
CA ILE A 443 -11.11 -14.49 4.88
C ILE A 443 -10.57 -13.63 3.72
N GLY A 444 -9.43 -12.94 3.89
CA GLY A 444 -8.88 -12.06 2.85
C GLY A 444 -8.34 -12.82 1.65
N ASP A 445 -7.63 -13.92 1.89
CA ASP A 445 -7.05 -14.74 0.82
C ASP A 445 -8.14 -15.35 -0.11
N PRO A 446 -9.24 -15.97 0.40
CA PRO A 446 -10.37 -16.36 -0.45
C PRO A 446 -11.09 -15.21 -1.17
N ILE A 447 -11.17 -14.02 -0.57
CA ILE A 447 -11.77 -12.83 -1.20
C ILE A 447 -10.96 -12.39 -2.42
N GLU A 448 -9.64 -12.27 -2.30
CA GLU A 448 -8.76 -11.93 -3.41
C GLU A 448 -8.82 -12.99 -4.53
N LEU A 449 -8.74 -14.28 -4.18
CA LEU A 449 -8.83 -15.38 -5.14
C LEU A 449 -10.14 -15.37 -5.94
N ARG A 450 -11.25 -14.99 -5.31
CA ARG A 450 -12.57 -14.88 -5.97
C ARG A 450 -12.67 -13.65 -6.86
N ALA A 451 -12.21 -12.49 -6.38
CA ALA A 451 -12.16 -11.26 -7.16
C ALA A 451 -11.28 -11.41 -8.42
N LEU A 452 -10.13 -12.07 -8.30
CA LEU A 452 -9.28 -12.43 -9.44
C LEU A 452 -9.98 -13.44 -10.37
N THR A 453 -10.67 -14.45 -9.82
CA THR A 453 -11.36 -15.47 -10.62
C THR A 453 -12.52 -14.88 -11.44
N GLU A 454 -13.28 -13.95 -10.87
CA GLU A 454 -14.35 -13.22 -11.54
C GLU A 454 -13.84 -12.58 -12.84
N VAL A 455 -12.75 -11.81 -12.77
CA VAL A 455 -12.15 -11.12 -13.93
C VAL A 455 -11.49 -12.09 -14.90
N PHE A 456 -10.83 -13.15 -14.41
CA PHE A 456 -10.22 -14.15 -15.30
C PHE A 456 -11.28 -14.94 -16.09
N ARG A 457 -12.45 -15.22 -15.48
CA ARG A 457 -13.56 -15.92 -16.13
C ARG A 457 -14.25 -15.12 -17.23
N GLU A 458 -14.07 -13.81 -17.31
CA GLU A 458 -14.52 -12.99 -18.44
C GLU A 458 -13.78 -13.32 -19.75
N THR A 459 -12.56 -13.88 -19.66
CA THR A 459 -11.69 -14.11 -20.84
C THR A 459 -11.16 -15.53 -21.00
N THR A 460 -11.28 -16.40 -19.99
CA THR A 460 -10.92 -17.83 -20.13
C THR A 460 -11.79 -18.81 -19.33
N ALA A 461 -12.20 -19.89 -19.99
CA ALA A 461 -12.84 -21.05 -19.40
C ALA A 461 -11.84 -22.11 -18.91
N GLU A 462 -10.55 -21.97 -19.22
CA GLU A 462 -9.48 -22.90 -18.82
C GLU A 462 -9.23 -22.84 -17.29
N THR A 463 -8.67 -23.90 -16.71
CA THR A 463 -8.33 -23.99 -15.28
C THR A 463 -6.83 -24.17 -15.07
N GLY A 464 -6.32 -23.68 -13.93
CA GLY A 464 -4.90 -23.81 -13.56
C GLY A 464 -3.89 -23.15 -14.51
N VAL A 465 -4.33 -22.25 -15.41
CA VAL A 465 -3.47 -21.62 -16.45
C VAL A 465 -2.52 -20.55 -15.92
N CYS A 466 -2.87 -19.90 -14.81
CA CYS A 466 -2.07 -18.83 -14.21
C CYS A 466 -1.46 -19.30 -12.89
N ALA A 467 -0.17 -19.07 -12.68
CA ALA A 467 0.45 -19.29 -11.38
C ALA A 467 0.05 -18.15 -10.43
N ILE A 468 -0.24 -18.45 -9.16
CA ILE A 468 -0.45 -17.44 -8.13
C ILE A 468 0.49 -17.64 -6.93
N GLY A 469 0.95 -16.55 -6.34
CA GLY A 469 1.89 -16.58 -5.23
C GLY A 469 1.95 -15.29 -4.41
N SER A 470 2.78 -15.29 -3.36
CA SER A 470 3.04 -14.09 -2.54
C SER A 470 4.40 -14.14 -1.87
N VAL A 471 5.19 -13.07 -2.04
CA VAL A 471 6.47 -12.79 -1.37
C VAL A 471 6.35 -12.77 0.16
N LYS A 472 5.13 -12.55 0.69
CA LYS A 472 4.88 -12.49 2.14
C LYS A 472 5.09 -13.83 2.85
N SER A 473 5.07 -14.93 2.09
CA SER A 473 5.46 -16.25 2.58
C SER A 473 6.97 -16.37 2.86
N ASN A 474 7.81 -15.59 2.15
CA ASN A 474 9.26 -15.54 2.33
C ASN A 474 9.68 -14.52 3.40
N ILE A 475 9.21 -13.26 3.30
CA ILE A 475 9.71 -12.12 4.09
C ILE A 475 8.65 -11.45 4.98
N GLY A 476 7.53 -12.12 5.23
CA GLY A 476 6.41 -11.52 5.95
C GLY A 476 5.72 -10.38 5.18
N HIS A 477 4.72 -9.77 5.79
CA HIS A 477 4.08 -8.57 5.27
C HIS A 477 4.91 -7.33 5.63
N THR A 478 5.68 -6.82 4.69
CA THR A 478 6.53 -5.61 4.84
C THR A 478 5.74 -4.28 4.81
N LEU A 479 4.53 -4.31 5.39
CA LEU A 479 3.52 -3.24 5.48
C LEU A 479 3.53 -2.26 4.29
N THR A 480 3.99 -1.01 4.45
CA THR A 480 3.97 0.00 3.38
C THR A 480 4.88 -0.32 2.19
N ALA A 481 5.95 -1.10 2.42
CA ALA A 481 6.88 -1.60 1.40
C ALA A 481 6.42 -2.91 0.72
N ALA A 482 5.28 -3.50 1.12
CA ALA A 482 4.81 -4.78 0.57
C ALA A 482 4.58 -4.75 -0.95
N GLY A 483 4.10 -3.61 -1.46
CA GLY A 483 3.89 -3.41 -2.89
C GLY A 483 5.18 -3.44 -3.72
N ILE A 484 6.28 -2.86 -3.23
CA ILE A 484 7.55 -2.84 -3.97
C ILE A 484 8.27 -4.18 -3.89
N ALA A 485 8.18 -4.91 -2.77
CA ALA A 485 8.72 -6.27 -2.66
C ALA A 485 8.05 -7.24 -3.66
N GLY A 486 6.72 -7.14 -3.83
CA GLY A 486 5.98 -7.90 -4.84
C GLY A 486 6.38 -7.49 -6.27
N LEU A 487 6.47 -6.19 -6.56
CA LEU A 487 6.91 -5.70 -7.87
C LEU A 487 8.32 -6.17 -8.24
N LEU A 488 9.27 -6.13 -7.30
CA LEU A 488 10.65 -6.61 -7.53
C LEU A 488 10.67 -8.12 -7.82
N LYS A 489 9.93 -8.94 -7.04
CA LYS A 489 9.78 -10.38 -7.31
C LYS A 489 9.21 -10.63 -8.71
N ALA A 490 8.15 -9.91 -9.09
CA ALA A 490 7.50 -10.08 -10.39
C ALA A 490 8.38 -9.60 -11.56
N ALA A 491 9.14 -8.51 -11.39
CA ALA A 491 10.08 -8.01 -12.39
C ALA A 491 11.22 -9.01 -12.63
N LEU A 492 11.83 -9.54 -11.57
CA LEU A 492 12.84 -10.59 -11.66
C LEU A 492 12.27 -11.89 -12.28
N ALA A 493 11.00 -12.21 -12.01
CA ALA A 493 10.34 -13.39 -12.56
C ALA A 493 10.09 -13.29 -14.08
N VAL A 494 9.70 -12.11 -14.59
CA VAL A 494 9.58 -11.89 -16.05
C VAL A 494 10.94 -11.77 -16.73
N GLU A 495 11.92 -11.09 -16.12
CA GLU A 495 13.27 -10.90 -16.67
C GLU A 495 14.03 -12.24 -16.79
N SER A 496 14.05 -13.03 -15.73
CA SER A 496 14.74 -14.33 -15.71
C SER A 496 13.93 -15.45 -16.35
N GLY A 497 12.62 -15.28 -16.50
CA GLY A 497 11.74 -16.34 -16.96
C GLY A 497 11.60 -17.51 -15.99
N ARG A 498 11.46 -17.23 -14.68
CA ARG A 498 11.29 -18.24 -13.64
C ARG A 498 10.29 -17.74 -12.58
N ILE A 499 9.40 -18.60 -12.10
CA ILE A 499 8.43 -18.29 -11.06
C ILE A 499 8.91 -18.93 -9.75
N PRO A 500 9.24 -18.15 -8.70
CA PRO A 500 9.66 -18.68 -7.41
C PRO A 500 8.49 -19.24 -6.59
N ALA A 501 8.78 -20.27 -5.79
CA ALA A 501 7.83 -20.87 -4.85
C ALA A 501 7.22 -19.86 -3.87
N THR A 502 5.95 -20.09 -3.51
CA THR A 502 5.25 -19.48 -2.38
C THR A 502 5.19 -20.51 -1.26
N LEU A 503 5.72 -20.13 -0.11
CA LEU A 503 5.94 -21.03 1.02
C LEU A 503 4.66 -21.22 1.85
N SER A 504 4.65 -22.26 2.69
CA SER A 504 3.55 -22.57 3.61
C SER A 504 2.18 -22.82 2.96
N CYS A 505 2.14 -23.14 1.66
CA CYS A 505 0.96 -23.63 0.94
C CYS A 505 1.09 -25.15 0.66
N GLU A 506 0.91 -25.97 1.69
CA GLU A 506 0.93 -27.44 1.61
C GLU A 506 -0.45 -28.00 1.28
N ARG A 507 -1.51 -27.38 1.82
CA ARG A 507 -2.90 -27.79 1.62
C ARG A 507 -3.74 -26.55 1.31
N PRO A 508 -4.13 -26.33 0.03
CA PRO A 508 -4.89 -25.16 -0.37
C PRO A 508 -6.20 -24.99 0.42
N ASN A 509 -6.54 -23.74 0.72
CA ASN A 509 -7.65 -23.37 1.60
C ASN A 509 -9.00 -23.89 1.06
N PRO A 510 -9.74 -24.74 1.80
CA PRO A 510 -10.97 -25.37 1.31
C PRO A 510 -12.12 -24.37 1.07
N ARG A 511 -11.97 -23.10 1.43
CA ARG A 511 -12.91 -22.01 1.09
C ARG A 511 -12.74 -21.45 -0.33
N PHE A 512 -11.87 -22.03 -1.14
CA PHE A 512 -11.72 -21.72 -2.56
C PHE A 512 -11.37 -22.97 -3.38
N ASP A 513 -12.17 -23.26 -4.41
CA ASP A 513 -11.91 -24.38 -5.32
C ASP A 513 -10.87 -24.01 -6.38
N PHE A 514 -9.60 -24.27 -6.06
CA PHE A 514 -8.50 -24.09 -7.00
C PHE A 514 -8.63 -24.95 -8.27
N ALA A 515 -9.20 -26.16 -8.18
CA ALA A 515 -9.31 -27.07 -9.33
C ALA A 515 -10.33 -26.57 -10.37
N ALA A 516 -11.39 -25.90 -9.92
CA ALA A 516 -12.34 -25.18 -10.76
C ALA A 516 -11.90 -23.74 -11.11
N SER A 517 -10.72 -23.28 -10.65
CA SER A 517 -10.24 -21.90 -10.85
C SER A 517 -9.26 -21.75 -12.02
N PRO A 518 -9.07 -20.53 -12.55
CA PRO A 518 -7.97 -20.20 -13.48
C PRO A 518 -6.56 -20.33 -12.88
N PHE A 519 -6.43 -20.50 -11.56
CA PHE A 519 -5.17 -20.39 -10.83
C PHE A 519 -4.64 -21.73 -10.33
N HIS A 520 -3.32 -21.82 -10.19
CA HIS A 520 -2.66 -22.82 -9.34
C HIS A 520 -1.67 -22.12 -8.40
N PRO A 521 -1.61 -22.46 -7.10
CA PRO A 521 -0.55 -21.96 -6.23
C PRO A 521 0.81 -22.40 -6.74
N SER A 522 1.76 -21.48 -6.85
CA SER A 522 3.15 -21.82 -7.15
C SER A 522 3.80 -22.39 -5.89
N THR A 523 3.65 -23.70 -5.67
CA THR A 523 4.23 -24.41 -4.52
C THR A 523 5.71 -24.77 -4.70
N GLU A 524 6.24 -24.59 -5.91
CA GLU A 524 7.60 -24.96 -6.33
C GLU A 524 8.17 -23.90 -7.26
N THR A 525 9.48 -23.66 -7.18
CA THR A 525 10.19 -22.80 -8.13
C THR A 525 10.27 -23.49 -9.49
N ARG A 526 9.71 -22.88 -10.54
CA ARG A 526 9.59 -23.48 -11.88
C ARG A 526 10.05 -22.50 -12.96
N ASP A 527 10.56 -23.04 -14.07
CA ASP A 527 10.92 -22.24 -15.23
C ASP A 527 9.64 -21.82 -15.99
N TRP A 528 9.63 -20.58 -16.45
CA TRP A 528 8.52 -19.92 -17.13
C TRP A 528 8.96 -19.58 -18.57
N PRO A 529 8.78 -20.50 -19.54
CA PRO A 529 9.07 -20.20 -20.94
C PRO A 529 8.07 -19.18 -21.48
N SER A 530 8.55 -18.23 -22.28
CA SER A 530 7.72 -17.21 -22.94
C SER A 530 6.74 -17.81 -23.97
N GLY A 531 7.04 -18.98 -24.53
CA GLY A 531 6.13 -19.72 -25.42
C GLY A 531 5.80 -19.00 -26.74
N GLY A 532 6.59 -18.01 -27.13
CA GLY A 532 6.32 -17.15 -28.29
C GLY A 532 5.37 -15.97 -28.01
N ARG A 533 5.05 -15.71 -26.74
CA ARG A 533 4.33 -14.53 -26.25
C ARG A 533 5.18 -13.81 -25.19
N PRO A 534 4.88 -12.54 -24.85
CA PRO A 534 5.52 -11.89 -23.72
C PRO A 534 5.07 -12.56 -22.42
N ARG A 535 5.99 -12.83 -21.50
CA ARG A 535 5.68 -13.06 -20.09
C ARG A 535 5.01 -11.81 -19.53
N VAL A 536 3.83 -11.96 -18.93
CA VAL A 536 3.10 -10.87 -18.27
C VAL A 536 2.71 -11.33 -16.86
N ALA A 537 2.94 -10.47 -15.88
CA ALA A 537 2.55 -10.66 -14.49
C ALA A 537 1.61 -9.55 -14.02
N GLY A 538 0.70 -9.88 -13.10
CA GLY A 538 -0.07 -8.92 -12.31
C GLY A 538 0.44 -8.86 -10.87
N VAL A 539 0.40 -7.68 -10.24
CA VAL A 539 0.83 -7.46 -8.85
C VAL A 539 -0.27 -6.73 -8.08
N SER A 540 -0.83 -7.36 -7.06
CA SER A 540 -1.87 -6.79 -6.18
C SER A 540 -1.28 -6.24 -4.88
N SER A 541 -1.78 -5.10 -4.40
CA SER A 541 -1.73 -4.79 -2.97
C SER A 541 -2.92 -3.96 -2.50
N PHE A 542 -3.52 -4.37 -1.38
CA PHE A 542 -4.75 -3.81 -0.83
C PHE A 542 -4.45 -3.18 0.54
N GLY A 543 -4.76 -1.90 0.71
CA GLY A 543 -4.49 -1.16 1.93
C GLY A 543 -5.55 -1.43 3.02
N LEU A 544 -5.15 -1.41 4.29
CA LEU A 544 -6.05 -1.64 5.43
C LEU A 544 -7.19 -0.59 5.54
N GLY A 545 -7.07 0.55 4.87
CA GLY A 545 -8.14 1.56 4.69
C GLY A 545 -8.91 1.44 3.37
N GLY A 546 -8.90 0.27 2.73
CA GLY A 546 -9.64 -0.06 1.50
C GLY A 546 -9.04 0.49 0.20
N THR A 547 -7.90 1.17 0.21
CA THR A 547 -7.26 1.67 -1.02
C THR A 547 -6.49 0.55 -1.72
N ASN A 548 -6.99 0.13 -2.89
CA ASN A 548 -6.46 -0.99 -3.65
C ASN A 548 -5.58 -0.50 -4.81
N ALA A 549 -4.49 -1.21 -5.07
CA ALA A 549 -3.67 -1.04 -6.26
C ALA A 549 -3.45 -2.38 -6.98
N HIS A 550 -3.50 -2.37 -8.31
CA HIS A 550 -3.06 -3.49 -9.14
C HIS A 550 -2.20 -2.98 -10.30
N LEU A 551 -1.11 -3.66 -10.58
CA LEU A 551 -0.12 -3.31 -11.59
C LEU A 551 0.07 -4.47 -12.56
N VAL A 552 0.12 -4.19 -13.87
CA VAL A 552 0.45 -5.17 -14.91
C VAL A 552 1.82 -4.84 -15.47
N LEU A 553 2.71 -5.83 -15.51
CA LEU A 553 4.06 -5.72 -16.08
C LEU A 553 4.39 -6.88 -17.02
N SER A 554 5.27 -6.64 -17.98
CA SER A 554 5.73 -7.62 -18.96
C SER A 554 7.25 -7.62 -19.15
N GLU A 555 7.79 -8.69 -19.72
CA GLU A 555 9.15 -8.67 -20.27
C GLU A 555 9.22 -7.73 -21.49
N LEU A 556 10.39 -7.13 -21.75
CA LEU A 556 10.57 -6.30 -22.94
C LEU A 556 10.50 -7.17 -24.21
N GLU A 557 9.46 -6.97 -25.02
CA GLU A 557 9.30 -7.70 -26.28
C GLU A 557 10.47 -7.35 -27.24
N PRO A 558 11.19 -8.33 -27.83
CA PRO A 558 12.38 -8.06 -28.65
C PRO A 558 12.16 -7.04 -29.77
N ARG A 559 10.99 -7.12 -30.44
CA ARG A 559 10.55 -6.19 -31.51
C ARG A 559 10.44 -4.72 -31.07
N MET A 560 10.31 -4.44 -29.77
CA MET A 560 10.30 -3.06 -29.26
C MET A 560 11.72 -2.46 -29.19
N ARG A 561 12.77 -3.31 -29.21
CA ARG A 561 14.18 -2.88 -29.22
C ARG A 561 14.79 -2.81 -30.63
N ASP A 562 14.03 -3.11 -31.68
CA ASP A 562 14.52 -3.06 -33.07
C ASP A 562 15.01 -1.65 -33.43
N GLY A 563 16.32 -1.53 -33.69
CA GLY A 563 16.99 -0.26 -34.01
C GLY A 563 17.39 0.62 -32.81
N ALA A 564 17.13 0.19 -31.58
CA ALA A 564 17.60 0.88 -30.37
C ALA A 564 19.12 0.62 -30.14
N PRO A 565 19.82 1.50 -29.40
CA PRO A 565 21.20 1.25 -28.99
C PRO A 565 21.37 -0.02 -28.14
N PRO A 566 22.59 -0.59 -28.08
CA PRO A 566 22.89 -1.68 -27.14
C PRO A 566 22.59 -1.26 -25.69
N PRO A 567 22.21 -2.19 -24.80
CA PRO A 567 21.96 -1.89 -23.40
C PRO A 567 23.14 -1.19 -22.73
N ARG A 568 22.86 -0.21 -21.87
CA ARG A 568 23.80 0.25 -20.85
C ARG A 568 24.07 -0.90 -19.88
N GLU A 569 25.35 -1.15 -19.63
CA GLU A 569 25.78 -2.05 -18.56
C GLU A 569 25.64 -1.35 -17.19
N PRO A 570 25.28 -2.09 -16.12
CA PRO A 570 25.33 -1.59 -14.75
C PRO A 570 26.72 -1.03 -14.40
N ARG A 571 26.75 0.09 -13.68
CA ARG A 571 27.97 0.60 -13.05
C ARG A 571 28.27 -0.19 -11.77
N PRO A 572 29.53 -0.23 -11.29
CA PRO A 572 29.86 -0.85 -10.01
C PRO A 572 28.99 -0.28 -8.87
N ALA A 573 28.36 -1.17 -8.11
CA ALA A 573 27.47 -0.79 -7.02
C ALA A 573 28.21 0.03 -5.93
N PRO A 574 27.54 0.99 -5.26
CA PRO A 574 28.17 1.79 -4.22
C PRO A 574 28.57 0.93 -3.01
N VAL A 575 29.83 1.07 -2.60
CA VAL A 575 30.34 0.52 -1.35
C VAL A 575 30.24 1.60 -0.27
N PHE A 576 29.48 1.32 0.78
CA PHE A 576 29.20 2.25 1.88
C PHE A 576 30.05 1.90 3.11
N ASP A 577 30.79 2.87 3.65
CA ASP A 577 31.51 2.77 4.94
C ASP A 577 30.53 2.92 6.11
N ARG A 578 29.66 1.91 6.27
CA ARG A 578 28.58 1.95 7.25
C ARG A 578 29.10 1.84 8.68
N ARG A 579 28.70 2.79 9.53
CA ARG A 579 28.95 2.77 10.97
C ARG A 579 27.68 3.03 11.77
N ARG A 580 27.66 2.55 13.02
CA ARG A 580 26.51 2.66 13.93
C ARG A 580 26.20 4.11 14.29
N LEU A 581 25.03 4.58 13.88
CA LEU A 581 24.53 5.93 14.06
C LEU A 581 23.15 5.88 14.72
N TRP A 582 23.12 5.55 16.01
CA TRP A 582 21.88 5.28 16.74
C TRP A 582 21.71 6.10 18.02
N TYR A 583 20.46 6.34 18.40
CA TYR A 583 20.09 6.78 19.75
C TYR A 583 19.53 5.61 20.56
N ASP A 584 20.29 5.16 21.56
CA ASP A 584 19.87 4.08 22.47
C ASP A 584 18.73 4.54 23.41
N LYS A 585 17.79 3.64 23.71
CA LYS A 585 16.63 3.92 24.59
C LYS A 585 17.15 4.40 25.97
N PRO A 586 16.70 5.56 26.50
CA PRO A 586 17.24 6.11 27.75
C PRO A 586 17.19 5.13 28.93
N GLU A 587 18.28 5.06 29.71
CA GLU A 587 18.48 4.00 30.71
C GLU A 587 17.37 3.96 31.79
N ALA A 588 16.72 5.08 32.06
CA ALA A 588 15.56 5.17 32.95
C ALA A 588 14.39 4.27 32.48
N ALA A 589 14.12 4.18 31.17
CA ALA A 589 13.07 3.32 30.62
C ALA A 589 13.38 1.82 30.78
N ARG A 590 14.67 1.46 30.87
CA ARG A 590 15.13 0.10 31.16
C ARG A 590 15.02 -0.25 32.65
N LYS A 591 15.22 0.73 33.55
CA LYS A 591 15.08 0.55 35.00
C LYS A 591 13.62 0.57 35.47
N ALA A 592 12.74 1.32 34.80
CA ALA A 592 11.31 1.42 35.12
C ALA A 592 10.46 0.15 34.84
N ARG A 593 11.08 -0.98 34.42
CA ARG A 593 10.39 -2.28 34.21
C ARG A 593 10.59 -3.28 35.36
N THR A 594 11.16 -2.90 36.51
CA THR A 594 11.13 -3.73 37.73
C THR A 594 9.74 -3.64 38.43
N PRO A 595 9.16 -4.75 38.94
CA PRO A 595 7.75 -4.76 39.40
C PRO A 595 7.41 -4.00 40.70
N ALA A 596 8.27 -3.10 41.19
CA ALA A 596 8.16 -2.54 42.55
C ALA A 596 7.26 -1.29 42.66
N GLU A 597 7.21 -0.43 41.65
CA GLU A 597 6.59 0.91 41.76
C GLU A 597 5.29 1.02 40.97
N ARG A 598 4.23 0.35 41.47
CA ARG A 598 2.87 0.41 40.87
C ARG A 598 1.84 1.10 41.76
N THR A 599 2.27 2.07 42.57
CA THR A 599 1.42 2.88 43.47
C THR A 599 1.76 4.38 43.36
N GLY A 600 1.50 4.96 42.18
CA GLY A 600 1.60 6.40 41.94
C GLY A 600 0.50 6.85 40.98
N ARG A 601 -0.08 8.04 41.19
CA ARG A 601 -1.04 8.64 40.24
C ARG A 601 -0.32 9.06 38.96
N PRO A 602 -0.97 9.03 37.78
CA PRO A 602 -0.38 9.55 36.55
C PRO A 602 -0.14 11.07 36.70
N SER A 603 1.11 11.49 36.52
CA SER A 603 1.46 12.90 36.36
C SER A 603 1.10 13.37 34.96
N VAL A 604 0.22 14.37 34.87
CA VAL A 604 -0.09 15.06 33.61
C VAL A 604 1.17 15.78 33.12
N PRO A 605 1.53 15.70 31.82
CA PRO A 605 2.61 16.52 31.28
C PRO A 605 2.21 18.01 31.33
N LEU A 606 3.06 18.84 31.92
CA LEU A 606 2.84 20.29 31.98
C LEU A 606 2.76 20.87 30.56
N SER A 607 1.71 21.63 30.30
CA SER A 607 1.55 22.38 29.05
C SER A 607 2.40 23.64 29.09
N ILE A 608 2.83 24.15 27.93
CA ILE A 608 3.49 25.45 27.86
C ILE A 608 2.55 26.61 28.27
N LEU A 609 1.23 26.36 28.27
CA LEU A 609 0.20 27.26 28.79
C LEU A 609 0.19 27.37 30.32
N ASP A 610 0.77 26.41 31.06
CA ASP A 610 0.83 26.44 32.53
C ASP A 610 1.94 27.38 33.06
N LEU A 611 2.82 27.89 32.17
CA LEU A 611 3.99 28.70 32.53
C LEU A 611 3.71 30.21 32.63
N GLU A 612 2.62 30.74 32.07
CA GLU A 612 2.35 32.19 32.08
C GLU A 612 1.63 32.68 33.34
N LEU A 613 1.06 31.79 34.17
CA LEU A 613 0.25 32.15 35.34
C LEU A 613 1.00 32.26 36.67
N THR A 614 2.30 31.94 36.73
CA THR A 614 3.12 32.03 37.96
C THR A 614 3.94 33.31 38.10
N MET A 615 3.91 34.21 37.10
CA MET A 615 4.75 35.42 37.03
C MET A 615 4.11 36.72 37.57
N ASN A 616 2.95 36.68 38.22
CA ASN A 616 2.21 37.89 38.65
C ASN A 616 1.65 37.86 40.10
N GLY A 617 2.13 36.95 40.96
CA GLY A 617 1.61 36.81 42.33
C GLY A 617 2.19 37.77 43.38
N ASP A 618 3.49 38.10 43.30
CA ASP A 618 4.27 38.50 44.48
C ASP A 618 4.65 40.00 44.55
N ARG A 619 3.69 40.90 44.24
CA ARG A 619 3.87 42.37 44.34
C ARG A 619 2.71 43.11 45.03
N ALA A 620 2.23 42.58 46.15
CA ALA A 620 1.30 43.26 47.05
C ALA A 620 1.92 43.56 48.44
N LYS A 621 2.61 44.72 48.53
CA LYS A 621 2.81 45.61 49.70
C LYS A 621 2.06 45.15 50.98
N ARG A 622 2.64 44.96 52.18
CA ARG A 622 3.66 45.76 52.90
C ARG A 622 3.55 47.27 52.61
N GLY A 623 2.72 48.00 53.35
CA GLY A 623 2.64 49.46 53.16
C GLY A 623 1.49 50.24 53.82
N ALA A 624 0.96 49.80 54.97
CA ALA A 624 0.16 50.61 55.91
C ALA A 624 0.15 49.88 57.27
#